data_AF-A0A835ZG04-F1
#
_entry.id   AF-A0A835ZG04-F1
#
_cell.length_a   1.000
_cell.length_b   1.000
_cell.length_c   1.000
_cell.angle_alpha   90.00
_cell.angle_beta   90.00
_cell.angle_gamma   90.00
#
_symmetry.space_group_name_H-M   'P 1'
#
loop_
_entity.id
_entity.type
_entity.pdbx_description
1 polymer ?
#
loop_
_entity_poly.entity_id
_entity_poly.type
_entity_poly.pdbx_seq_one_letter_code
_entity_poly.pdbx_strand_id
1 'polypeptide(L)'
;MVTSDVQEKRRRLLVRVGRHIPCNAPEAVRVFLDAASKMLDNIMKAPEEPKYRELRAANAAVSAKLLQPHGGKEFLHLLGFEKIFKHGEAVYFMTEVDLEYLTQAKQWLQQQAAAAMAMAPAEVPGAQACAECVIQVRLTSGQTLEGGFYAHETVRAVYDFVRSSVVNAEEALLLRAPGHHSFTADKLDMTLQDAGLAPRAVLQVVKSGPEEGGAAEAMEEARRRARQQEREAHEQLRMIKETKMKEQVARDAEKARILSEFKHDREKTAHQGGLMVADTADQGFEETKAVH
;
A
#
# COMPACT_ATOMS: atom_id res chain seq x y z
N MET A 1 -5.76 17.52 -36.57
CA MET A 1 -5.56 17.64 -35.11
C MET A 1 -6.20 16.44 -34.46
N VAL A 2 -5.42 15.62 -33.76
CA VAL A 2 -5.94 14.43 -33.06
C VAL A 2 -6.81 14.90 -31.89
N THR A 3 -7.99 14.33 -31.70
CA THR A 3 -8.90 14.73 -30.62
C THR A 3 -8.31 14.40 -29.24
N SER A 4 -8.73 15.11 -28.20
CA SER A 4 -8.33 14.84 -26.81
C SER A 4 -8.58 13.38 -26.42
N ASP A 5 -9.69 12.80 -26.87
CA ASP A 5 -10.07 11.41 -26.58
C ASP A 5 -9.12 10.40 -27.23
N VAL A 6 -8.69 10.65 -28.47
CA VAL A 6 -7.74 9.76 -29.16
C VAL A 6 -6.37 9.82 -28.50
N GLN A 7 -5.92 11.02 -28.07
CA GLN A 7 -4.66 11.16 -27.33
C GLN A 7 -4.70 10.43 -25.99
N GLU A 8 -5.78 10.57 -25.22
CA GLU A 8 -5.95 9.87 -23.94
C GLU A 8 -6.02 8.35 -24.13
N LYS A 9 -6.73 7.88 -25.15
CA LYS A 9 -6.77 6.45 -25.52
C LYS A 9 -5.36 5.92 -25.85
N ARG A 10 -4.57 6.66 -26.64
CA ARG A 10 -3.18 6.31 -26.97
C ARG A 10 -2.31 6.25 -25.71
N ARG A 11 -2.40 7.25 -24.84
CA ARG A 11 -1.66 7.30 -23.56
C ARG A 11 -1.96 6.08 -22.69
N ARG A 12 -3.23 5.69 -22.55
CA ARG A 12 -3.63 4.49 -21.82
C ARG A 12 -3.08 3.21 -22.45
N LEU A 13 -3.17 3.08 -23.77
CA LEU A 13 -2.65 1.92 -24.50
C LEU A 13 -1.12 1.79 -24.40
N LEU A 14 -0.37 2.89 -24.39
CA LEU A 14 1.08 2.86 -24.17
C LEU A 14 1.44 2.20 -22.83
N VAL A 15 0.76 2.60 -21.75
CA VAL A 15 0.97 2.01 -20.42
C VAL A 15 0.65 0.51 -20.46
N ARG A 16 -0.48 0.13 -21.06
CA ARG A 16 -0.89 -1.29 -21.15
C ARG A 16 0.10 -2.14 -21.93
N VAL A 17 0.48 -1.70 -23.13
CA VAL A 17 1.41 -2.44 -23.99
C VAL A 17 2.78 -2.56 -23.30
N GLY A 18 3.25 -1.49 -22.66
CA GLY A 18 4.52 -1.51 -21.92
C GLY A 18 4.54 -2.54 -20.80
N ARG A 19 3.39 -2.79 -20.14
CA ARG A 19 3.24 -3.83 -19.11
C ARG A 19 3.00 -5.22 -19.67
N HIS A 20 2.49 -5.34 -20.89
CA HIS A 20 2.28 -6.64 -21.52
C HIS A 20 3.55 -7.22 -22.15
N ILE A 21 4.43 -6.39 -22.72
CA ILE A 21 5.65 -6.87 -23.40
C ILE A 21 6.48 -7.78 -22.48
N PRO A 22 6.78 -7.40 -21.22
CA PRO A 22 7.57 -8.23 -20.32
C PRO A 22 6.90 -9.55 -19.89
N CYS A 23 5.58 -9.72 -20.08
CA CYS A 23 4.90 -10.99 -19.81
C CYS A 23 5.30 -12.10 -20.81
N ASN A 24 5.92 -11.74 -21.93
CA ASN A 24 6.33 -12.70 -22.95
C ASN A 24 7.73 -13.24 -22.64
N ALA A 25 8.00 -14.48 -23.04
CA ALA A 25 9.35 -15.03 -23.09
C ALA A 25 10.27 -14.19 -24.00
N PRO A 26 11.58 -14.11 -23.75
CA PRO A 26 12.51 -13.28 -24.53
C PRO A 26 12.44 -13.53 -26.04
N GLU A 27 12.35 -14.79 -26.47
CA GLU A 27 12.23 -15.14 -27.89
C GLU A 27 10.90 -14.66 -28.48
N ALA A 28 9.80 -14.75 -27.73
CA ALA A 28 8.51 -14.25 -28.17
C ALA A 28 8.52 -12.71 -28.33
N VAL A 29 9.22 -11.98 -27.45
CA VAL A 29 9.44 -10.53 -27.59
C VAL A 29 10.20 -10.21 -28.88
N ARG A 30 11.27 -10.95 -29.18
CA ARG A 30 12.04 -10.78 -30.43
C ARG A 30 11.20 -11.02 -31.68
N VAL A 31 10.49 -12.14 -31.71
CA VAL A 31 9.61 -12.50 -32.84
C VAL A 31 8.51 -11.47 -33.04
N PHE A 32 7.90 -10.98 -31.95
CA PHE A 32 6.90 -9.91 -32.00
C PHE A 32 7.49 -8.61 -32.53
N LEU A 33 8.64 -8.18 -32.00
CA LEU A 33 9.33 -6.94 -32.42
C LEU A 33 9.66 -6.96 -33.92
N ASP A 34 10.20 -8.08 -34.41
CA ASP A 34 10.56 -8.25 -35.81
C ASP A 34 9.34 -8.19 -36.72
N ALA A 35 8.26 -8.89 -36.35
CA ALA A 35 7.01 -8.90 -37.12
C ALA A 35 6.36 -7.51 -37.14
N ALA A 36 6.28 -6.85 -35.98
CA ALA A 36 5.69 -5.52 -35.83
C ALA A 36 6.50 -4.46 -36.58
N SER A 37 7.83 -4.51 -36.49
CA SER A 37 8.72 -3.60 -37.22
C SER A 37 8.57 -3.74 -38.73
N LYS A 38 8.54 -4.98 -39.25
CA LYS A 38 8.33 -5.25 -40.69
C LYS A 38 6.97 -4.76 -41.18
N MET A 39 5.92 -5.00 -40.39
CA MET A 39 4.57 -4.50 -40.70
C MET A 39 4.57 -2.98 -40.79
N LEU A 40 5.13 -2.29 -39.79
CA LEU A 40 5.23 -0.83 -39.79
C LEU A 40 6.08 -0.30 -40.96
N ASP A 41 7.19 -0.96 -41.27
CA ASP A 41 8.05 -0.59 -42.41
C ASP A 41 7.31 -0.70 -43.75
N ASN A 42 6.46 -1.71 -43.92
CA ASN A 42 5.65 -1.85 -45.13
C ASN A 42 4.62 -0.72 -45.25
N ILE A 43 3.95 -0.36 -44.14
CA ILE A 43 2.98 0.75 -44.11
C ILE A 43 3.68 2.08 -44.36
N MET A 44 4.83 2.34 -43.72
CA MET A 44 5.57 3.59 -43.89
C MET A 44 6.14 3.76 -45.31
N LYS A 45 6.55 2.66 -45.96
CA LYS A 45 7.04 2.69 -47.35
C LYS A 45 5.94 2.93 -48.38
N ALA A 46 4.73 2.43 -48.12
CA ALA A 46 3.60 2.54 -49.03
C ALA A 46 2.29 2.76 -48.26
N PRO A 47 2.06 3.97 -47.70
CA PRO A 47 0.92 4.25 -46.82
C PRO A 47 -0.43 4.16 -47.53
N GLU A 48 -0.46 4.47 -48.83
CA GLU A 48 -1.68 4.41 -49.63
C GLU A 48 -2.08 2.97 -50.02
N GLU A 49 -1.16 2.01 -49.92
CA GLU A 49 -1.40 0.63 -50.34
C GLU A 49 -2.28 -0.10 -49.30
N PRO A 50 -3.55 -0.42 -49.63
CA PRO A 50 -4.50 -0.96 -48.65
C PRO A 50 -4.09 -2.34 -48.12
N LYS A 51 -3.36 -3.15 -48.91
CA LYS A 51 -2.96 -4.50 -48.49
C LYS A 51 -2.01 -4.49 -47.29
N TYR A 52 -1.26 -3.41 -47.05
CA TYR A 52 -0.39 -3.27 -45.88
C TYR A 52 -1.12 -2.76 -44.64
N ARG A 53 -2.31 -2.16 -44.83
CA ARG A 53 -3.18 -1.63 -43.79
C ARG A 53 -4.24 -2.64 -43.34
N GLU A 54 -4.24 -3.84 -43.90
CA GLU A 54 -5.19 -4.91 -43.59
C GLU A 54 -4.46 -6.16 -43.10
N LEU A 55 -4.76 -6.58 -41.86
CA LEU A 55 -4.19 -7.78 -41.25
C LEU A 55 -5.31 -8.77 -40.93
N ARG A 56 -5.29 -9.92 -41.62
CA ARG A 56 -6.28 -10.98 -41.37
C ARG A 56 -5.91 -11.77 -40.13
N ALA A 57 -6.82 -11.89 -39.18
CA ALA A 57 -6.57 -12.64 -37.95
C ALA A 57 -6.42 -14.16 -38.21
N ALA A 58 -7.00 -14.67 -39.29
CA ALA A 58 -6.86 -16.06 -39.71
C ALA A 58 -5.47 -16.38 -40.31
N ASN A 59 -4.69 -15.37 -40.70
CA ASN A 59 -3.34 -15.60 -41.20
C ASN A 59 -2.44 -16.13 -40.07
N ALA A 60 -1.87 -17.32 -40.26
CA ALA A 60 -1.09 -18.00 -39.22
C ALA A 60 0.10 -17.16 -38.72
N ALA A 61 0.79 -16.44 -39.61
CA ALA A 61 1.93 -15.61 -39.21
C ALA A 61 1.48 -14.36 -38.45
N VAL A 62 0.42 -13.68 -38.89
CA VAL A 62 -0.17 -12.53 -38.16
C VAL A 62 -0.67 -12.99 -36.80
N SER A 63 -1.41 -14.09 -36.76
CA SER A 63 -1.96 -14.63 -35.52
C SER A 63 -0.86 -14.97 -34.52
N ALA A 64 0.10 -15.80 -34.91
CA ALA A 64 1.16 -16.28 -34.02
C ALA A 64 2.14 -15.18 -33.60
N LYS A 65 2.49 -14.26 -34.51
CA LYS A 65 3.57 -13.29 -34.26
C LYS A 65 3.09 -11.91 -33.83
N LEU A 66 1.83 -11.54 -34.07
CA LEU A 66 1.29 -10.22 -33.73
C LEU A 66 0.08 -10.27 -32.78
N LEU A 67 -0.78 -11.29 -32.86
CA LEU A 67 -2.03 -11.30 -32.08
C LEU A 67 -1.98 -12.14 -30.81
N GLN A 68 -1.21 -13.23 -30.83
CA GLN A 68 -1.05 -14.13 -29.68
C GLN A 68 -0.08 -13.61 -28.59
N PRO A 69 1.03 -12.92 -28.91
CA PRO A 69 1.88 -12.33 -27.88
C PRO A 69 1.11 -11.37 -26.97
N HIS A 70 1.46 -11.36 -25.68
CA HIS A 70 0.83 -10.45 -24.71
C HIS A 70 1.03 -9.01 -25.16
N GLY A 71 -0.06 -8.25 -25.26
CA GLY A 71 -0.05 -6.85 -25.69
C GLY A 71 -0.07 -6.63 -27.20
N GLY A 72 -0.01 -7.69 -28.01
CA GLY A 72 0.01 -7.56 -29.46
C GLY A 72 -1.26 -6.94 -30.05
N LYS A 73 -2.44 -7.34 -29.55
CA LYS A 73 -3.72 -6.73 -29.94
C LYS A 73 -3.79 -5.28 -29.48
N GLU A 74 -3.43 -4.98 -28.24
CA GLU A 74 -3.39 -3.62 -27.70
C GLU A 74 -2.44 -2.73 -28.51
N PHE A 75 -1.32 -3.27 -28.96
CA PHE A 75 -0.37 -2.57 -29.82
C PHE A 75 -0.98 -2.24 -31.19
N LEU A 76 -1.71 -3.16 -31.81
CA LEU A 76 -2.44 -2.84 -33.05
C LEU A 76 -3.45 -1.71 -32.83
N HIS A 77 -4.23 -1.74 -31.75
CA HIS A 77 -5.15 -0.64 -31.42
C HIS A 77 -4.41 0.66 -31.11
N LEU A 78 -3.22 0.60 -30.51
CA LEU A 78 -2.37 1.76 -30.24
C LEU A 78 -1.92 2.43 -31.54
N LEU A 79 -1.60 1.63 -32.56
CA LEU A 79 -1.22 2.12 -33.89
C LEU A 79 -2.41 2.74 -34.66
N GLY A 80 -3.65 2.41 -34.28
CA GLY A 80 -4.87 2.85 -34.96
C GLY A 80 -5.53 1.77 -35.82
N PHE A 81 -5.16 0.50 -35.67
CA PHE A 81 -5.94 -0.59 -36.24
C PHE A 81 -7.22 -0.81 -35.44
N GLU A 82 -8.31 -1.02 -36.16
CA GLU A 82 -9.59 -1.41 -35.59
C GLU A 82 -9.95 -2.83 -36.03
N LYS A 83 -10.49 -3.63 -35.10
CA LYS A 83 -10.97 -4.97 -35.40
C LYS A 83 -12.36 -4.89 -36.01
N ILE A 84 -12.48 -5.36 -37.25
CA ILE A 84 -13.74 -5.45 -38.01
C ILE A 84 -13.98 -6.89 -38.46
N PHE A 85 -15.21 -7.22 -38.84
CA PHE A 85 -15.55 -8.51 -39.46
C PHE A 85 -15.82 -8.30 -40.95
N LYS A 86 -15.05 -8.98 -41.81
CA LYS A 86 -15.23 -8.98 -43.27
C LYS A 86 -15.34 -10.42 -43.75
N HIS A 87 -16.36 -10.72 -44.57
CA HIS A 87 -16.58 -12.05 -45.16
C HIS A 87 -16.55 -13.21 -44.15
N GLY A 88 -17.03 -12.99 -42.93
CA GLY A 88 -17.03 -14.00 -41.86
C GLY A 88 -15.71 -14.14 -41.10
N GLU A 89 -14.68 -13.35 -41.43
CA GLU A 89 -13.38 -13.38 -40.76
C GLU A 89 -13.11 -12.08 -39.99
N ALA A 90 -12.37 -12.19 -38.89
CA ALA A 90 -11.87 -11.03 -38.16
C ALA A 90 -10.64 -10.44 -38.86
N VAL A 91 -10.68 -9.13 -39.10
CA VAL A 91 -9.63 -8.37 -39.78
C VAL A 91 -9.30 -7.14 -38.95
N TYR A 92 -8.01 -6.83 -38.80
CA TYR A 92 -7.55 -5.57 -38.25
C TYR A 92 -7.26 -4.62 -39.40
N PHE A 93 -7.93 -3.48 -39.43
CA PHE A 93 -7.83 -2.51 -40.51
C PHE A 93 -7.44 -1.13 -39.98
N MET A 94 -6.48 -0.47 -40.64
CA MET A 94 -6.04 0.88 -40.34
C MET A 94 -6.60 1.84 -41.39
N THR A 95 -7.57 2.66 -40.98
CA THR A 95 -8.23 3.63 -41.87
C THR A 95 -7.31 4.79 -42.20
N GLU A 96 -6.70 5.38 -41.18
CA GLU A 96 -5.84 6.56 -41.30
C GLU A 96 -4.40 6.21 -40.97
N VAL A 97 -3.47 6.77 -41.75
CA VAL A 97 -2.03 6.59 -41.55
C VAL A 97 -1.41 7.90 -41.09
N ASP A 98 -0.89 7.88 -39.87
CA ASP A 98 -0.11 8.96 -39.29
C ASP A 98 1.36 8.52 -39.25
N LEU A 99 2.12 8.85 -40.30
CA LEU A 99 3.51 8.39 -40.47
C LEU A 99 4.42 8.82 -39.32
N GLU A 100 4.22 10.03 -38.81
CA GLU A 100 5.01 10.55 -37.70
C GLU A 100 4.76 9.74 -36.44
N TYR A 101 3.48 9.51 -36.12
CA TYR A 101 3.10 8.69 -34.98
C TYR A 101 3.54 7.22 -35.11
N LEU A 102 3.41 6.62 -36.30
CA LEU A 102 3.88 5.24 -36.54
C LEU A 102 5.39 5.12 -36.33
N THR A 103 6.15 6.13 -36.73
CA THR A 103 7.60 6.20 -36.49
C THR A 103 7.91 6.26 -34.99
N GLN A 104 7.22 7.12 -34.25
CA GLN A 104 7.36 7.23 -32.79
C GLN A 104 6.98 5.93 -32.08
N ALA A 105 5.86 5.30 -32.48
CA ALA A 105 5.39 4.05 -31.92
C ALA A 105 6.38 2.89 -32.18
N LYS A 106 7.01 2.86 -33.37
CA LYS A 106 8.06 1.89 -33.69
C LYS A 106 9.28 2.05 -32.77
N GLN A 107 9.78 3.27 -32.63
CA GLN A 107 10.93 3.58 -31.76
C GLN A 107 10.62 3.23 -30.30
N TRP A 108 9.43 3.60 -29.82
CA TRP A 108 8.97 3.26 -28.49
C TRP A 108 8.92 1.74 -28.29
N LEU A 109 8.36 0.98 -29.23
CA LEU A 109 8.30 -0.48 -29.14
C LEU A 109 9.70 -1.10 -29.07
N GLN A 110 10.64 -0.62 -29.87
CA GLN A 110 12.04 -1.07 -29.85
C GLN A 110 12.69 -0.83 -28.49
N GLN A 111 12.47 0.34 -27.88
CA GLN A 111 12.97 0.66 -26.54
C GLN A 111 12.36 -0.25 -25.47
N GLN A 112 11.05 -0.49 -25.51
CA GLN A 112 10.37 -1.37 -24.55
C GLN A 112 10.83 -2.83 -24.67
N ALA A 113 10.98 -3.34 -25.90
CA ALA A 113 11.47 -4.68 -26.14
C ALA A 113 12.92 -4.85 -25.67
N ALA A 114 13.79 -3.86 -25.94
CA ALA A 114 15.17 -3.87 -25.48
C ALA A 114 15.26 -3.86 -23.94
N ALA A 115 14.47 -3.01 -23.27
CA ALA A 115 14.41 -2.96 -21.81
C ALA A 115 13.92 -4.29 -21.21
N ALA A 116 12.87 -4.89 -21.80
CA ALA A 116 12.35 -6.19 -21.37
C ALA A 116 13.40 -7.29 -21.50
N MET A 117 14.09 -7.37 -22.64
CA MET A 117 15.13 -8.38 -22.86
C MET A 117 16.36 -8.17 -21.98
N ALA A 118 16.74 -6.91 -21.70
CA ALA A 118 17.86 -6.60 -20.81
C ALA A 118 17.58 -6.99 -19.35
N MET A 119 16.31 -7.00 -18.95
CA MET A 119 15.87 -7.35 -17.61
C MET A 119 15.41 -8.80 -17.48
N ALA A 120 15.38 -9.55 -18.57
CA ALA A 120 15.07 -10.96 -18.53
C ALA A 120 16.10 -11.70 -17.65
N PRO A 121 15.66 -12.64 -16.80
CA PRO A 121 16.58 -13.40 -15.97
C PRO A 121 17.63 -14.08 -16.85
N ALA A 122 18.89 -13.72 -16.65
CA ALA A 122 20.01 -14.21 -17.44
C ALA A 122 20.06 -15.74 -17.35
N GLU A 123 20.04 -16.41 -18.51
CA GLU A 123 20.38 -17.83 -18.67
C GLU A 123 19.47 -18.85 -17.97
N VAL A 124 18.15 -18.65 -17.95
CA VAL A 124 17.21 -19.76 -17.71
C VAL A 124 16.66 -20.26 -19.05
N PRO A 125 17.16 -21.37 -19.61
CA PRO A 125 16.52 -22.02 -20.74
C PRO A 125 15.05 -22.30 -20.40
N GLY A 126 14.13 -21.73 -21.19
CA GLY A 126 12.69 -21.86 -20.94
C GLY A 126 12.07 -20.80 -20.03
N ALA A 127 12.73 -19.66 -19.81
CA ALA A 127 12.12 -18.50 -19.15
C ALA A 127 10.75 -18.17 -19.79
N GLN A 128 9.70 -18.18 -18.96
CA GLN A 128 8.31 -18.03 -19.42
C GLN A 128 7.92 -16.57 -19.65
N ALA A 129 8.64 -15.63 -19.03
CA ALA A 129 8.44 -14.19 -19.14
C ALA A 129 9.78 -13.45 -18.98
N CYS A 130 9.88 -12.22 -19.51
CA CYS A 130 10.99 -11.31 -19.22
C CYS A 130 10.83 -10.61 -17.86
N ALA A 131 9.60 -10.46 -17.38
CA ALA A 131 9.29 -9.88 -16.08
C ALA A 131 9.74 -10.79 -14.93
N GLU A 132 10.28 -10.18 -13.87
CA GLU A 132 10.54 -10.86 -12.59
C GLU A 132 9.25 -11.07 -11.79
N CYS A 133 8.27 -10.21 -12.02
CA CYS A 133 6.99 -10.20 -11.32
C CYS A 133 5.83 -10.16 -12.31
N VAL A 134 4.96 -11.17 -12.30
CA VAL A 134 3.71 -11.16 -13.10
C VAL A 134 2.52 -10.92 -12.17
N ILE A 135 1.81 -9.82 -12.39
CA ILE A 135 0.63 -9.45 -11.61
C ILE A 135 -0.62 -9.69 -12.45
N GLN A 136 -1.51 -10.55 -11.95
CA GLN A 136 -2.84 -10.76 -12.50
C GLN A 136 -3.86 -9.95 -11.71
N VAL A 137 -4.57 -9.03 -12.34
CA VAL A 137 -5.59 -8.20 -11.68
C VAL A 137 -6.96 -8.59 -12.19
N ARG A 138 -7.79 -9.16 -11.33
CA ARG A 138 -9.20 -9.46 -11.60
C ARG A 138 -10.03 -8.20 -11.42
N LEU A 139 -10.64 -7.76 -12.50
CA LEU A 139 -11.58 -6.64 -12.53
C LEU A 139 -12.95 -7.07 -12.00
N THR A 140 -13.77 -6.09 -11.61
CA THR A 140 -15.16 -6.29 -11.18
C THR A 140 -16.05 -6.85 -12.28
N SER A 141 -15.68 -6.67 -13.55
CA SER A 141 -16.33 -7.29 -14.72
C SER A 141 -16.07 -8.79 -14.86
N GLY A 142 -15.18 -9.36 -14.03
CA GLY A 142 -14.70 -10.73 -14.16
C GLY A 142 -13.52 -10.90 -15.12
N GLN A 143 -13.23 -9.88 -15.95
CA GLN A 143 -12.04 -9.86 -16.80
C GLN A 143 -10.77 -9.86 -15.94
N THR A 144 -9.73 -10.55 -16.38
CA THR A 144 -8.42 -10.51 -15.75
C THR A 144 -7.45 -9.77 -16.65
N LEU A 145 -6.78 -8.77 -16.09
CA LEU A 145 -5.61 -8.13 -16.68
C LEU A 145 -4.37 -8.86 -16.20
N GLU A 146 -3.34 -8.91 -17.02
CA GLU A 146 -2.05 -9.46 -16.65
C GLU A 146 -0.98 -8.45 -17.04
N GLY A 147 -0.05 -8.14 -16.13
CA GLY A 147 1.03 -7.20 -16.39
C GLY A 147 2.34 -7.71 -15.81
N GLY A 148 3.41 -7.46 -16.54
CA GLY A 148 4.78 -7.77 -16.17
C GLY A 148 5.43 -6.55 -15.52
N PHE A 149 6.10 -6.82 -14.41
CA PHE A 149 6.78 -5.86 -13.56
C PHE A 149 8.13 -6.42 -13.10
N TYR A 150 8.96 -5.55 -12.55
CA TYR A 150 10.22 -5.91 -11.90
C TYR A 150 10.10 -5.79 -10.38
N ALA A 151 10.91 -6.54 -9.64
CA ALA A 151 10.82 -6.64 -8.18
C ALA A 151 10.94 -5.27 -7.48
N HIS A 152 11.76 -4.38 -8.04
CA HIS A 152 12.03 -3.03 -7.54
C HIS A 152 10.96 -1.99 -7.90
N GLU A 153 10.02 -2.31 -8.78
CA GLU A 153 8.91 -1.41 -9.10
C GLU A 153 7.96 -1.28 -7.93
N THR A 154 7.11 -0.25 -7.94
CA THR A 154 6.24 0.08 -6.80
C THR A 154 4.82 -0.42 -6.97
N VAL A 155 4.09 -0.55 -5.87
CA VAL A 155 2.64 -0.84 -5.88
C VAL A 155 1.87 0.19 -6.71
N ARG A 156 2.28 1.47 -6.68
CA ARG A 156 1.74 2.56 -7.52
C ARG A 156 1.77 2.21 -9.01
N ALA A 157 2.84 1.60 -9.50
CA ALA A 157 2.95 1.19 -10.90
C ALA A 157 1.85 0.20 -11.31
N VAL A 158 1.44 -0.69 -10.39
CA VAL A 158 0.32 -1.62 -10.62
C VAL A 158 -1.00 -0.86 -10.68
N TYR A 159 -1.22 0.11 -9.79
CA TYR A 159 -2.41 0.97 -9.86
C TYR A 159 -2.52 1.74 -11.17
N ASP A 160 -1.40 2.30 -11.65
CA ASP A 160 -1.38 3.06 -12.90
C ASP A 160 -1.67 2.15 -14.11
N PHE A 161 -1.15 0.91 -14.09
CA PHE A 161 -1.50 -0.12 -15.07
C PHE A 161 -3.00 -0.44 -15.06
N VAL A 162 -3.59 -0.66 -13.88
CA VAL A 162 -5.03 -0.96 -13.78
C VAL A 162 -5.87 0.22 -14.24
N ARG A 163 -5.54 1.44 -13.82
CA ARG A 163 -6.22 2.68 -14.26
C ARG A 163 -6.17 2.86 -15.76
N SER A 164 -5.05 2.51 -16.41
CA SER A 164 -4.93 2.57 -17.87
C SER A 164 -5.86 1.59 -18.60
N SER A 165 -6.36 0.56 -17.92
CA SER A 165 -7.22 -0.48 -18.49
C SER A 165 -8.70 -0.31 -18.17
N VAL A 166 -9.06 0.59 -17.25
CA VAL A 166 -10.44 0.88 -16.87
C VAL A 166 -10.92 2.13 -17.61
N VAL A 167 -12.05 2.03 -18.31
CA VAL A 167 -12.58 3.12 -19.15
C VAL A 167 -13.17 4.25 -18.28
N ASN A 168 -13.77 3.90 -17.13
CA ASN A 168 -14.39 4.84 -16.18
C ASN A 168 -13.64 4.86 -14.84
N ALA A 169 -12.49 5.52 -14.79
CA ALA A 169 -11.61 5.57 -13.61
C ALA A 169 -12.04 6.61 -12.55
N GLU A 170 -13.27 7.12 -12.58
CA GLU A 170 -13.76 8.10 -11.59
C GLU A 170 -13.99 7.48 -10.21
N GLU A 171 -14.15 6.16 -10.12
CA GLU A 171 -14.24 5.45 -8.84
C GLU A 171 -12.84 5.25 -8.23
N ALA A 172 -12.71 5.44 -6.92
CA ALA A 172 -11.51 5.12 -6.17
C ALA A 172 -11.25 3.60 -6.23
N LEU A 173 -10.41 3.19 -7.18
CA LEU A 173 -10.00 1.80 -7.33
C LEU A 173 -9.18 1.39 -6.11
N LEU A 174 -9.56 0.27 -5.46
CA LEU A 174 -8.75 -0.38 -4.43
C LEU A 174 -8.28 -1.74 -4.96
N LEU A 175 -7.00 -2.04 -4.78
CA LEU A 175 -6.43 -3.34 -5.11
C LEU A 175 -6.25 -4.14 -3.83
N ARG A 176 -6.65 -5.41 -3.86
CA ARG A 176 -6.55 -6.33 -2.72
C ARG A 176 -5.96 -7.67 -3.15
N ALA A 177 -5.00 -8.18 -2.38
CA ALA A 177 -4.52 -9.55 -2.55
C ALA A 177 -5.47 -10.55 -1.83
N PRO A 178 -5.62 -11.79 -2.32
CA PRO A 178 -6.44 -12.82 -1.67
C PRO A 178 -6.06 -13.02 -0.20
N GLY A 179 -7.03 -12.89 0.71
CA GLY A 179 -6.78 -13.06 2.14
C GLY A 179 -6.06 -11.89 2.84
N HIS A 180 -5.78 -10.79 2.13
CA HIS A 180 -5.12 -9.61 2.68
C HIS A 180 -6.04 -8.38 2.65
N HIS A 181 -5.66 -7.34 3.40
CA HIS A 181 -6.28 -6.02 3.31
C HIS A 181 -5.89 -5.32 2.01
N SER A 182 -6.76 -4.40 1.56
CA SER A 182 -6.52 -3.57 0.39
C SER A 182 -5.24 -2.73 0.56
N PHE A 183 -4.54 -2.47 -0.54
CA PHE A 183 -3.37 -1.60 -0.52
C PHE A 183 -3.80 -0.15 -0.30
N THR A 184 -3.34 0.42 0.81
CA THR A 184 -3.61 1.79 1.27
C THR A 184 -2.56 2.77 0.73
N ALA A 185 -2.80 4.07 0.87
CA ALA A 185 -1.97 5.12 0.30
C ALA A 185 -0.51 5.08 0.78
N ASP A 186 -0.27 4.65 2.03
CA ASP A 186 1.05 4.47 2.66
C ASP A 186 1.87 3.35 2.01
N LYS A 187 1.24 2.41 1.30
CA LYS A 187 1.91 1.27 0.66
C LYS A 187 2.22 1.49 -0.82
N LEU A 188 1.80 2.62 -1.40
CA LEU A 188 1.93 2.85 -2.84
C LEU A 188 3.37 2.94 -3.32
N ASP A 189 4.27 3.46 -2.48
CA ASP A 189 5.68 3.65 -2.83
C ASP A 189 6.57 2.47 -2.39
N MET A 190 5.97 1.46 -1.74
CA MET A 190 6.66 0.20 -1.43
C MET A 190 6.93 -0.60 -2.70
N THR A 191 8.07 -1.30 -2.73
CA THR A 191 8.44 -2.15 -3.87
C THR A 191 7.53 -3.39 -3.95
N LEU A 192 7.40 -4.01 -5.13
CA LEU A 192 6.62 -5.23 -5.29
C LEU A 192 7.22 -6.41 -4.53
N GLN A 193 8.54 -6.44 -4.39
CA GLN A 193 9.23 -7.41 -3.54
C GLN A 193 8.84 -7.24 -2.07
N ASP A 194 8.95 -6.03 -1.53
CA ASP A 194 8.62 -5.74 -0.12
C ASP A 194 7.12 -5.88 0.17
N ALA A 195 6.28 -5.64 -0.85
CA ALA A 195 4.84 -5.87 -0.79
C ALA A 195 4.44 -7.35 -0.81
N GLY A 196 5.39 -8.27 -1.02
CA GLY A 196 5.11 -9.71 -1.18
C GLY A 196 4.35 -10.04 -2.46
N LEU A 197 4.46 -9.21 -3.50
CA LEU A 197 3.80 -9.39 -4.80
C LEU A 197 4.68 -10.09 -5.84
N ALA A 198 5.99 -10.13 -5.62
CA ALA A 198 6.93 -10.91 -6.43
C ALA A 198 6.98 -12.39 -5.98
N PRO A 199 7.23 -13.36 -6.90
CA PRO A 199 7.38 -13.20 -8.35
C PRO A 199 6.04 -13.27 -9.10
N ARG A 200 4.94 -13.62 -8.41
CA ARG A 200 3.61 -13.68 -9.03
C ARG A 200 2.53 -13.45 -8.01
N ALA A 201 1.60 -12.55 -8.31
CA ALA A 201 0.46 -12.27 -7.44
C ALA A 201 -0.83 -12.13 -8.23
N VAL A 202 -1.93 -12.50 -7.59
CA VAL A 202 -3.28 -12.23 -8.07
C VAL A 202 -3.86 -11.13 -7.20
N LEU A 203 -4.39 -10.08 -7.80
CA LEU A 203 -5.07 -8.98 -7.13
C LEU A 203 -6.52 -8.91 -7.61
N GLN A 204 -7.38 -8.31 -6.81
CA GLN A 204 -8.76 -8.03 -7.15
C GLN A 204 -9.01 -6.54 -7.04
N VAL A 205 -9.70 -5.97 -8.04
CA VAL A 205 -10.27 -4.64 -7.92
C VAL A 205 -11.50 -4.73 -7.04
N VAL A 206 -11.45 -4.03 -5.91
CA VAL A 206 -12.58 -3.89 -4.98
C VAL A 206 -13.12 -2.47 -5.12
N LYS A 207 -14.44 -2.32 -5.14
CA LYS A 207 -15.06 -1.01 -5.07
C LYS A 207 -14.81 -0.44 -3.67
N SER A 208 -14.47 0.84 -3.58
CA SER A 208 -14.46 1.57 -2.32
C SER A 208 -15.90 1.64 -1.77
N GLY A 209 -16.34 0.60 -1.07
CA GLY A 209 -17.55 0.66 -0.27
C GLY A 209 -17.31 1.58 0.95
N PRO A 210 -18.37 2.12 1.56
CA PRO A 210 -18.25 2.92 2.78
C PRO A 210 -17.63 2.17 3.97
N GLU A 211 -17.51 0.83 3.91
CA GLU A 211 -17.14 0.00 5.05
C GLU A 211 -15.64 -0.38 5.14
N GLU A 212 -14.86 -0.34 4.06
CA GLU A 212 -13.47 -0.86 4.10
C GLU A 212 -12.41 0.17 4.54
N GLY A 213 -12.71 1.48 4.47
CA GLY A 213 -11.82 2.52 5.02
C GLY A 213 -12.03 2.77 6.51
N GLY A 214 -13.29 2.75 6.96
CA GLY A 214 -13.65 3.16 8.32
C GLY A 214 -13.32 2.12 9.39
N ALA A 215 -13.57 0.83 9.16
CA ALA A 215 -13.48 -0.17 10.23
C ALA A 215 -12.02 -0.49 10.63
N ALA A 216 -11.12 -0.60 9.66
CA ALA A 216 -9.71 -0.89 9.93
C ALA A 216 -8.98 0.32 10.53
N GLU A 217 -9.19 1.53 9.98
CA GLU A 217 -8.64 2.76 10.53
C GLU A 217 -9.23 3.08 11.90
N ALA A 218 -10.54 2.95 12.10
CA ALA A 218 -11.16 3.18 13.41
C ALA A 218 -10.70 2.16 14.47
N MET A 219 -10.47 0.90 14.09
CA MET A 219 -9.97 -0.11 15.01
C MET A 219 -8.49 0.09 15.36
N GLU A 220 -7.67 0.55 14.41
CA GLU A 220 -6.27 0.92 14.68
C GLU A 220 -6.18 2.21 15.52
N GLU A 221 -7.02 3.21 15.23
CA GLU A 221 -7.10 4.45 15.99
C GLU A 221 -7.63 4.21 17.41
N ALA A 222 -8.63 3.33 17.58
CA ALA A 222 -9.11 2.89 18.89
C ALA A 222 -8.01 2.17 19.69
N ARG A 223 -7.21 1.31 19.03
CA ARG A 223 -6.05 0.66 19.66
C ARG A 223 -4.96 1.66 20.06
N ARG A 224 -4.70 2.68 19.26
CA ARG A 224 -3.74 3.76 19.60
C ARG A 224 -4.23 4.58 20.78
N ARG A 225 -5.52 4.97 20.79
CA ARG A 225 -6.14 5.70 21.91
C ARG A 225 -6.13 4.90 23.20
N ALA A 226 -6.44 3.61 23.15
CA ALA A 226 -6.37 2.72 24.32
C ALA A 226 -4.95 2.65 24.90
N ARG A 227 -3.92 2.48 24.06
CA ARG A 227 -2.52 2.46 24.51
C ARG A 227 -2.07 3.80 25.10
N GLN A 228 -2.57 4.92 24.56
CA GLN A 228 -2.27 6.25 25.07
C GLN A 228 -2.95 6.48 26.43
N GLN A 229 -4.23 6.11 26.56
CA GLN A 229 -4.97 6.19 27.82
C GLN A 229 -4.34 5.30 28.92
N GLU A 230 -3.88 4.10 28.57
CA GLU A 230 -3.16 3.23 29.51
C GLU A 230 -1.85 3.87 30.01
N ARG A 231 -1.09 4.52 29.12
CA ARG A 231 0.14 5.24 29.49
C ARG A 231 -0.15 6.44 30.39
N GLU A 232 -1.14 7.25 30.03
CA GLU A 232 -1.57 8.42 30.81
C GLU A 232 -2.10 7.99 32.19
N ALA A 233 -2.91 6.93 32.27
CA ALA A 233 -3.40 6.38 33.53
C ALA A 233 -2.26 5.84 34.41
N HIS A 234 -1.27 5.17 33.80
CA HIS A 234 -0.09 4.70 34.51
C HIS A 234 0.75 5.87 35.06
N GLU A 235 0.93 6.95 34.30
CA GLU A 235 1.61 8.17 34.76
C GLU A 235 0.84 8.88 35.88
N GLN A 236 -0.48 9.02 35.76
CA GLN A 236 -1.31 9.60 36.82
C GLN A 236 -1.25 8.79 38.11
N LEU A 237 -1.29 7.45 38.02
CA LEU A 237 -1.15 6.59 39.19
C LEU A 237 0.22 6.75 39.86
N ARG A 238 1.29 6.92 39.07
CA ARG A 238 2.63 7.21 39.60
C ARG A 238 2.67 8.55 40.34
N MET A 239 2.10 9.60 39.75
CA MET A 239 2.00 10.92 40.39
C MET A 239 1.22 10.86 41.70
N ILE A 240 0.06 10.19 41.74
CA ILE A 240 -0.73 10.03 42.96
C ILE A 240 0.06 9.30 44.05
N LYS A 241 0.81 8.25 43.70
CA LYS A 241 1.67 7.53 44.64
C LYS A 241 2.76 8.43 45.21
N GLU A 242 3.42 9.23 44.36
CA GLU A 242 4.45 10.18 44.80
C GLU A 242 3.88 11.26 45.73
N THR A 243 2.71 11.82 45.43
CA THR A 243 2.05 12.82 46.30
C THR A 243 1.68 12.22 47.65
N LYS A 244 1.06 11.02 47.67
CA LYS A 244 0.73 10.32 48.92
C LYS A 244 1.97 9.99 49.76
N MET A 245 3.07 9.61 49.11
CA MET A 245 4.33 9.35 49.81
C MET A 245 4.88 10.63 50.44
N LYS A 246 4.86 11.76 49.73
CA LYS A 246 5.27 13.06 50.28
C LYS A 246 4.40 13.51 51.45
N GLU A 247 3.08 13.36 51.35
CA GLU A 247 2.15 13.65 52.45
C GLU A 247 2.39 12.77 53.67
N GLN A 248 2.67 11.48 53.45
CA GLN A 248 2.97 10.54 54.54
C GLN A 248 4.26 10.92 55.26
N VAL A 249 5.32 11.22 54.50
CA VAL A 249 6.60 11.70 55.06
C VAL A 249 6.41 13.00 55.84
N ALA A 250 5.60 13.95 55.33
CA ALA A 250 5.30 15.19 56.04
C ALA A 250 4.53 14.95 57.35
N ARG A 251 3.54 14.04 57.34
CA ARG A 251 2.80 13.65 58.56
C ARG A 251 3.70 13.00 59.60
N ASP A 252 4.59 12.11 59.16
CA ASP A 252 5.53 11.43 60.06
C ASP A 252 6.56 12.42 60.64
N ALA A 253 7.02 13.39 59.85
CA ALA A 253 7.88 14.47 60.32
C ALA A 253 7.19 15.38 61.36
N GLU A 254 5.92 15.77 61.12
CA GLU A 254 5.16 16.59 62.07
C GLU A 254 4.90 15.83 63.38
N LYS A 255 4.55 14.55 63.30
CA LYS A 255 4.38 13.70 64.48
C LYS A 255 5.69 13.59 65.28
N ALA A 256 6.83 13.47 64.61
CA ALA A 256 8.14 13.44 65.26
C ALA A 256 8.46 14.78 65.95
N ARG A 257 8.11 15.92 65.32
CA ARG A 257 8.30 17.25 65.91
C ARG A 257 7.47 17.42 67.19
N ILE A 258 6.18 17.08 67.13
CA ILE A 258 5.28 17.12 68.30
C ILE A 258 5.83 16.23 69.43
N LEU A 259 6.25 15.00 69.12
CA LEU A 259 6.83 14.09 70.12
C LEU A 259 8.13 14.65 70.74
N SER A 260 8.93 15.41 69.99
CA SER A 260 10.13 16.07 70.52
C SER A 260 9.81 17.26 71.44
N GLU A 261 8.77 18.04 71.13
CA GLU A 261 8.29 19.14 71.98
C GLU A 261 7.78 18.61 73.32
N PHE A 262 7.00 17.53 73.31
CA PHE A 262 6.55 16.86 74.53
C PHE A 262 7.70 16.31 75.39
N LYS A 263 8.80 15.84 74.77
CA LYS A 263 10.00 15.41 75.53
C LYS A 263 10.72 16.59 76.16
N HIS A 264 10.85 17.69 75.43
CA HIS A 264 11.52 18.89 75.92
C HIS A 264 10.75 19.56 77.07
N ASP A 265 9.42 19.56 77.01
CA ASP A 265 8.57 20.02 78.12
C ASP A 265 8.65 19.09 79.33
N ARG A 266 8.75 17.77 79.11
CA ARG A 266 9.00 16.82 80.20
C ARG A 266 10.34 17.03 80.89
N GLU A 267 11.39 17.36 80.14
CA GLU A 267 12.71 17.69 80.67
C GLU A 267 12.72 19.03 81.44
N LYS A 268 12.00 20.05 80.94
CA LYS A 268 11.79 21.31 81.68
C LYS A 268 10.98 21.13 82.95
N THR A 269 9.96 20.28 82.93
CA THR A 269 9.12 19.98 84.10
C THR A 269 9.90 19.15 85.13
N ALA A 270 10.77 18.25 84.69
CA ALA A 270 11.69 17.51 85.56
C ALA A 270 12.76 18.41 86.22
N HIS A 271 13.16 19.51 85.57
CA HIS A 271 14.02 20.53 86.17
C HIS A 271 13.28 21.48 87.14
N GLN A 272 11.95 21.63 87.03
CA GLN A 272 11.13 22.40 87.98
C GLN A 272 10.61 21.58 89.17
N GLY A 273 10.51 20.25 89.05
CA GLY A 273 10.07 19.36 90.13
C GLY A 273 11.15 18.97 91.17
N GLY A 274 12.35 19.54 91.08
CA GLY A 274 13.48 19.24 91.97
C GLY A 274 13.58 20.10 93.24
N LEU A 275 12.68 21.05 93.46
CA LEU A 275 12.58 21.81 94.72
C LEU A 275 11.20 21.58 95.35
N MET A 276 11.18 21.26 96.64
CA MET A 276 10.03 20.96 97.51
C MET A 276 9.64 19.49 97.64
N VAL A 277 10.57 18.71 98.21
CA VAL A 277 10.21 17.71 99.22
C VAL A 277 10.48 18.35 100.57
N ALA A 278 9.44 18.68 101.34
CA ALA A 278 9.41 18.50 102.79
C ALA A 278 8.05 18.92 103.36
N ASP A 279 7.54 18.00 104.17
CA ASP A 279 6.73 18.21 105.37
C ASP A 279 5.20 18.15 105.34
N THR A 280 4.76 17.08 106.02
CA THR A 280 3.60 16.96 106.94
C THR A 280 2.22 16.79 106.30
N ALA A 281 1.61 15.59 106.42
CA ALA A 281 0.85 15.08 107.58
C ALA A 281 -0.43 15.92 107.79
N ASP A 282 -1.64 15.45 108.05
CA ASP A 282 -2.25 14.19 108.49
C ASP A 282 -3.79 14.46 108.44
N GLN A 283 -4.63 13.44 108.65
CA GLN A 283 -6.09 13.48 108.84
C GLN A 283 -6.91 13.60 107.53
N GLY A 284 -7.70 12.62 107.08
CA GLY A 284 -8.53 11.67 107.82
C GLY A 284 -9.99 12.09 107.60
N PHE A 285 -10.79 11.31 106.87
CA PHE A 285 -12.22 11.08 107.18
C PHE A 285 -12.82 9.98 106.29
N GLU A 286 -13.64 9.17 106.96
CA GLU A 286 -14.27 7.91 106.60
C GLU A 286 -15.33 7.95 105.48
N GLU A 287 -15.45 6.77 104.85
CA GLU A 287 -16.66 6.03 104.44
C GLU A 287 -17.84 6.77 103.77
N THR A 288 -18.31 6.28 102.62
CA THR A 288 -19.37 5.25 102.66
C THR A 288 -19.52 4.48 101.35
N LYS A 289 -19.73 3.16 101.51
CA LYS A 289 -20.24 2.20 100.52
C LYS A 289 -21.73 2.40 100.25
N ALA A 290 -22.19 2.15 99.03
CA ALA A 290 -23.34 1.31 98.65
C ALA A 290 -23.60 1.47 97.12
N VAL A 291 -23.37 0.45 96.29
CA VAL A 291 -24.29 -0.65 95.91
C VAL A 291 -25.50 -0.13 95.11
N HIS A 292 -25.50 -0.29 93.78
CA HIS A 292 -25.98 -1.49 93.08
C HIS A 292 -25.52 -1.51 91.62
#